data_AF-U2QU75-F1
#
_entry.id   AF-U2QU75-F1
#
_cell.length_a   1.000
_cell.length_b   1.000
_cell.length_c   1.000
_cell.angle_alpha   90.00
_cell.angle_beta   90.00
_cell.angle_gamma   90.00
#
_symmetry.space_group_name_H-M   'P 1'
#
loop_
_entity.id
_entity.type
_entity.pdbx_description
1 polymer ?
#
loop_
_entity_poly.entity_id
_entity_poly.type
_entity_poly.pdbx_seq_one_letter_code
_entity_poly.pdbx_strand_id
1 'polypeptide(L)'
;AYQGLSGETYPDRKAGGRKGIHQVAGLPVTPYLVPQECGMHVDNQWVTVTRGTTQNNADADHDAFSLKVRQTQHHFAFSCLPYMPTELENATHQEELPVPRRTVLTIYGAVRGVGGIDSWGSDVEAPYHIAGDSDHDFSFEIAGPTPV
;
A
#
# COMPACT_ATOMS: atom_id res chain seq x y z
N ALA A 1 -9.95 -5.09 2.95
CA ALA A 1 -9.88 -6.35 2.17
C ALA A 1 -9.41 -6.03 0.76
N TYR A 2 -8.77 -6.96 0.06
CA TYR A 2 -8.33 -6.76 -1.32
C TYR A 2 -8.34 -8.08 -2.11
N GLN A 3 -8.37 -8.00 -3.43
CA GLN A 3 -8.16 -9.14 -4.33
C GLN A 3 -6.84 -8.99 -5.06
N GLY A 4 -5.90 -9.89 -4.78
CA GLY A 4 -4.52 -9.82 -5.27
C GLY A 4 -3.64 -10.90 -4.66
N LEU A 5 -2.36 -10.61 -4.53
CA LEU A 5 -1.37 -11.52 -3.92
C LEU A 5 -1.34 -11.37 -2.39
N SER A 6 -1.28 -12.49 -1.68
CA SER A 6 -1.22 -12.49 -0.21
C SER A 6 0.05 -11.84 0.32
N GLY A 7 -0.08 -11.10 1.42
CA GLY A 7 1.06 -10.54 2.14
C GLY A 7 1.74 -9.39 1.39
N GLU A 8 2.85 -8.92 1.94
CA GLU A 8 3.67 -7.89 1.34
C GLU A 8 4.43 -8.44 0.11
N THR A 9 4.35 -7.75 -1.02
CA THR A 9 4.91 -8.19 -2.30
C THR A 9 5.45 -7.00 -3.10
N TYR A 10 6.56 -7.22 -3.80
CA TYR A 10 7.21 -6.24 -4.68
C TYR A 10 7.41 -6.84 -6.08
N PRO A 11 7.65 -6.04 -7.13
CA PRO A 11 7.81 -6.53 -8.51
C PRO A 11 8.81 -7.68 -8.65
N ASP A 12 9.93 -7.61 -7.95
CA ASP A 12 11.02 -8.59 -7.90
C ASP A 12 10.90 -9.59 -6.74
N ARG A 13 9.93 -9.40 -5.84
CA ARG A 13 9.68 -10.24 -4.65
C ARG A 13 8.19 -10.53 -4.47
N LYS A 14 7.60 -11.23 -5.43
CA LYS A 14 6.16 -11.60 -5.40
C LYS A 14 5.82 -13.07 -5.60
N ALA A 15 6.81 -13.92 -5.94
CA ALA A 15 6.58 -15.34 -6.26
C ALA A 15 5.98 -16.15 -5.09
N GLY A 16 6.21 -15.72 -3.84
CA GLY A 16 5.61 -16.33 -2.64
C GLY A 16 4.16 -15.92 -2.38
N GLY A 17 3.64 -14.89 -3.08
CA GLY A 17 2.29 -14.38 -2.91
C GLY A 17 1.24 -15.31 -3.51
N ARG A 18 0.18 -15.61 -2.74
CA ARG A 18 -0.95 -16.43 -3.19
C ARG A 18 -2.09 -15.56 -3.70
N LYS A 19 -2.57 -15.83 -4.91
CA LYS A 19 -3.74 -15.15 -5.48
C LYS A 19 -4.99 -15.47 -4.66
N GLY A 20 -5.79 -14.46 -4.35
CA GLY A 20 -7.05 -14.64 -3.62
C GLY A 20 -7.66 -13.33 -3.14
N ILE A 21 -8.70 -13.46 -2.33
CA ILE A 21 -9.29 -12.35 -1.58
C ILE A 21 -8.73 -12.43 -0.16
N HIS A 22 -8.13 -11.34 0.30
CA HIS A 22 -7.46 -11.24 1.59
C HIS A 22 -8.14 -10.19 2.46
N GLN A 23 -8.44 -10.58 3.70
CA GLN A 23 -8.92 -9.68 4.74
C GLN A 23 -7.77 -9.38 5.70
N VAL A 24 -7.57 -8.08 5.95
CA VAL A 24 -6.54 -7.58 6.87
C VAL A 24 -7.25 -6.69 7.87
N ALA A 25 -7.03 -6.97 9.16
CA ALA A 25 -7.54 -6.14 10.25
C ALA A 25 -6.52 -5.05 10.58
N GLY A 26 -7.01 -3.83 10.81
CA GLY A 26 -6.15 -2.67 11.09
C GLY A 26 -5.29 -2.24 9.91
N LEU A 27 -4.17 -1.57 10.23
CA LEU A 27 -3.19 -1.06 9.28
C LEU A 27 -1.80 -1.59 9.69
N PRO A 28 -1.50 -2.87 9.42
CA PRO A 28 -0.27 -3.49 9.90
C PRO A 28 0.95 -2.82 9.26
N VAL A 29 1.91 -2.47 10.10
CA VAL A 29 3.24 -2.02 9.69
C VAL A 29 4.20 -3.19 9.89
N THR A 30 4.97 -3.54 8.87
CA THR A 30 5.97 -4.62 8.98
C THR A 30 7.03 -4.19 10.01
N PRO A 31 7.29 -4.99 11.07
CA PRO A 31 8.16 -4.58 12.18
C PRO A 31 9.64 -4.78 11.81
N TYR A 32 10.10 -4.12 10.74
CA TYR A 32 11.52 -4.03 10.43
C TYR A 32 12.26 -3.33 11.56
N LEU A 33 13.52 -3.73 11.82
CA LEU A 33 14.31 -3.19 12.93
C LEU A 33 14.45 -1.67 12.84
N VAL A 34 14.81 -1.18 11.64
CA VAL A 34 14.73 0.23 11.26
C VAL A 34 13.47 0.39 10.40
N PRO A 35 12.54 1.29 10.74
CA PRO A 35 11.38 1.60 9.90
C PRO A 35 11.79 1.95 8.47
N GLN A 36 11.10 1.33 7.51
CA GLN A 36 11.42 1.40 6.08
C GLN A 36 10.12 1.33 5.27
N GLU A 37 10.23 1.47 3.95
CA GLU A 37 9.11 1.21 3.04
C GLU A 37 8.62 -0.24 3.25
N CYS A 38 7.31 -0.41 3.40
CA CYS A 38 6.67 -1.69 3.71
C CYS A 38 5.19 -1.68 3.30
N GLY A 39 4.53 -2.84 3.43
CA GLY A 39 3.09 -2.96 3.20
C GLY A 39 2.67 -2.81 1.73
N MET A 40 3.60 -2.99 0.80
CA MET A 40 3.31 -3.00 -0.62
C MET A 40 2.54 -4.27 -1.01
N HIS A 41 1.48 -4.10 -1.79
CA HIS A 41 0.77 -5.19 -2.45
C HIS A 41 0.78 -4.91 -3.95
N VAL A 42 1.32 -5.82 -4.77
CA VAL A 42 1.30 -5.71 -6.24
C VAL A 42 0.24 -6.62 -6.87
N ASP A 43 -0.06 -6.39 -8.15
CA ASP A 43 -0.97 -7.20 -8.98
C ASP A 43 -2.41 -7.29 -8.42
N ASN A 44 -2.98 -6.16 -7.96
CA ASN A 44 -4.31 -6.12 -7.37
C ASN A 44 -5.40 -5.75 -8.36
N GLN A 45 -6.58 -6.36 -8.16
CA GLN A 45 -7.80 -6.04 -8.90
C GLN A 45 -8.65 -4.99 -8.19
N TRP A 46 -8.71 -5.05 -6.86
CA TRP A 46 -9.39 -4.05 -6.05
C TRP A 46 -8.88 -4.07 -4.61
N VAL A 47 -9.04 -2.94 -3.93
CA VAL A 47 -8.87 -2.79 -2.48
C VAL A 47 -10.09 -2.07 -1.91
N THR A 48 -10.57 -2.54 -0.77
CA THR A 48 -11.66 -1.91 0.00
C THR A 48 -11.14 -1.59 1.38
N VAL A 49 -11.18 -0.31 1.73
CA VAL A 49 -10.87 0.20 3.06
C VAL A 49 -12.18 0.54 3.75
N THR A 50 -12.46 -0.16 4.84
CA THR A 50 -13.63 0.09 5.69
C THR A 50 -13.19 0.85 6.91
N ARG A 51 -13.90 1.94 7.25
CA ARG A 51 -13.66 2.71 8.47
C ARG A 51 -14.93 2.80 9.30
N GLY A 52 -14.78 2.74 10.62
CA GLY A 52 -15.87 2.89 11.59
C GLY A 52 -15.80 4.19 12.40
N THR A 53 -14.81 5.05 12.16
CA THR A 53 -14.67 6.34 12.85
C THR A 53 -14.29 7.44 11.88
N THR A 54 -14.61 8.68 12.24
CA THR A 54 -14.24 9.89 11.51
C THR A 54 -13.44 10.81 12.43
N GLN A 55 -12.56 11.65 11.88
CA GLN A 55 -11.96 12.74 12.67
C GLN A 55 -12.89 13.97 12.77
N ASN A 56 -14.05 13.93 12.12
CA ASN A 56 -15.00 15.03 12.13
C ASN A 56 -15.93 14.88 13.34
N ASN A 57 -15.60 15.56 14.43
CA ASN A 57 -16.39 15.52 15.67
C ASN A 57 -17.79 16.16 15.55
N ALA A 58 -18.08 16.85 14.43
CA ALA A 58 -19.41 17.39 14.13
C ALA A 58 -20.29 16.41 13.36
N ASP A 59 -19.72 15.29 12.91
CA ASP A 59 -20.47 14.26 12.17
C ASP A 59 -21.39 13.51 13.14
N ALA A 60 -22.69 13.61 12.90
CA ALA A 60 -23.70 12.89 13.69
C ALA A 60 -23.88 11.44 13.20
N ASP A 61 -23.39 11.15 11.99
CA ASP A 61 -23.37 9.82 11.42
C ASP A 61 -22.09 9.09 11.87
N HIS A 62 -22.28 7.96 12.55
CA HIS A 62 -21.23 7.08 13.02
C HIS A 62 -21.25 5.73 12.32
N ASP A 63 -22.04 5.59 11.26
CA ASP A 63 -22.13 4.36 10.50
C ASP A 63 -20.82 4.09 9.75
N ALA A 64 -20.46 2.80 9.71
CA ALA A 64 -19.28 2.39 9.00
C ALA A 64 -19.51 2.54 7.49
N PHE A 65 -18.48 3.01 6.78
CA PHE A 65 -18.50 3.07 5.33
C PHE A 65 -17.19 2.57 4.75
N SER A 66 -17.26 2.18 3.48
CA SER A 66 -16.15 1.60 2.74
C SER A 66 -15.81 2.44 1.53
N LEU A 67 -14.52 2.69 1.31
CA LEU A 67 -14.00 3.21 0.05
C LEU A 67 -13.41 2.04 -0.75
N LYS A 68 -13.89 1.85 -1.98
CA LYS A 68 -13.34 0.83 -2.88
C LYS A 68 -12.60 1.48 -4.06
N VAL A 69 -11.38 1.00 -4.29
CA VAL A 69 -10.59 1.28 -5.49
C VAL A 69 -10.53 0.00 -6.34
N ARG A 70 -10.75 0.13 -7.65
CA ARG A 70 -10.69 -0.98 -8.61
C ARG A 70 -9.73 -0.67 -9.74
N GLN A 71 -9.12 -1.73 -10.28
CA GLN A 71 -8.40 -1.63 -11.54
C GLN A 71 -9.35 -1.27 -12.68
N THR A 72 -8.82 -0.62 -13.70
CA THR A 72 -9.49 -0.44 -14.99
C THR A 72 -8.97 -1.50 -15.98
N GLN A 73 -7.92 -1.18 -16.73
CA GLN A 73 -7.31 -2.02 -17.75
C GLN A 73 -6.15 -2.86 -17.20
N HIS A 74 -5.43 -2.35 -16.20
CA HIS A 74 -4.23 -2.96 -15.64
C HIS A 74 -4.33 -3.08 -14.12
N HIS A 75 -3.75 -4.15 -13.57
CA HIS A 75 -3.60 -4.28 -12.13
C HIS A 75 -2.81 -3.09 -11.56
N PHE A 76 -3.14 -2.70 -10.34
CA PHE A 76 -2.42 -1.66 -9.62
C PHE A 76 -1.70 -2.24 -8.40
N ALA A 77 -0.74 -1.47 -7.88
CA ALA A 77 -0.16 -1.72 -6.58
C ALA A 77 -0.74 -0.74 -5.54
N PHE A 78 -0.81 -1.15 -4.28
CA PHE A 78 -1.24 -0.26 -3.21
C PHE A 78 -0.49 -0.53 -1.91
N SER A 79 -0.45 0.48 -1.05
CA SER A 79 -0.10 0.35 0.36
C SER A 79 -1.17 1.03 1.19
N CYS A 80 -1.42 0.53 2.41
CA CYS A 80 -2.44 1.07 3.31
C CYS A 80 -1.91 1.05 4.75
N LEU A 81 -1.30 2.17 5.16
CA LEU A 81 -0.53 2.29 6.39
C LEU A 81 -1.09 3.38 7.31
N PRO A 82 -0.74 3.39 8.60
CA PRO A 82 -1.13 4.48 9.50
C PRO A 82 -0.22 5.71 9.40
N TYR A 83 0.84 5.64 8.57
CA TYR A 83 1.91 6.63 8.47
C TYR A 83 2.15 7.09 7.04
N MET A 84 2.54 8.35 6.88
CA MET A 84 3.07 8.92 5.65
C MET A 84 4.47 8.36 5.37
N PRO A 85 4.92 8.30 4.10
CA PRO A 85 6.28 7.88 3.77
C PRO A 85 7.36 8.65 4.54
N THR A 86 7.19 9.96 4.70
CA THR A 86 8.12 10.80 5.48
C THR A 86 8.12 10.50 6.97
N GLU A 87 7.01 10.00 7.54
CA GLU A 87 6.97 9.60 8.95
C GLU A 87 7.75 8.29 9.16
N LEU A 88 7.71 7.37 8.19
CA LEU A 88 8.52 6.14 8.20
C LEU A 88 10.01 6.44 7.98
N GLU A 89 10.33 7.30 7.01
CA GLU A 89 11.72 7.64 6.66
C GLU A 89 12.47 8.36 7.80
N ASN A 90 11.77 9.18 8.59
CA ASN A 90 12.38 9.92 9.69
C ASN A 90 12.63 9.07 10.95
N ALA A 91 11.98 7.90 11.08
CA ALA A 91 12.10 7.07 12.26
C ALA A 91 13.25 6.08 12.12
N THR A 92 14.13 6.02 13.13
CA THR A 92 15.24 5.07 13.19
C THR A 92 14.89 3.83 14.01
N HIS A 93 13.84 3.91 14.84
CA HIS A 93 13.27 2.82 15.63
C HIS A 93 11.73 2.85 15.62
N GLN A 94 11.09 1.71 15.88
CA GLN A 94 9.63 1.58 15.80
C GLN A 94 8.89 2.46 16.84
N GLU A 95 9.47 2.65 18.02
CA GLU A 95 8.93 3.49 19.08
C GLU A 95 8.99 5.00 18.79
N GLU A 96 9.76 5.41 17.78
CA GLU A 96 9.85 6.81 17.35
C GLU A 96 8.71 7.19 16.39
N LEU A 97 7.97 6.20 15.86
CA LEU A 97 6.82 6.46 15.01
C LEU A 97 5.73 7.20 15.78
N PRO A 98 5.08 8.21 15.16
CA PRO A 98 4.05 8.98 15.82
C PRO A 98 2.85 8.09 16.17
N VAL A 99 2.00 8.54 17.08
CA VAL A 99 0.73 7.86 17.35
C VAL A 99 -0.11 7.78 16.05
N PRO A 100 -0.59 6.60 15.63
CA PRO A 100 -1.48 6.44 14.49
C PRO A 100 -2.73 7.30 14.60
N ARG A 101 -2.99 8.13 13.58
CA ARG A 101 -4.14 9.05 13.58
C ARG A 101 -5.01 8.95 12.33
N ARG A 102 -4.50 8.37 11.25
CA ARG A 102 -5.13 8.38 9.92
C ARG A 102 -4.83 7.08 9.18
N THR A 103 -5.61 6.83 8.15
CA THR A 103 -5.28 5.84 7.12
C THR A 103 -4.62 6.57 5.95
N VAL A 104 -3.44 6.11 5.56
CA VAL A 104 -2.73 6.56 4.35
C VAL A 104 -2.85 5.43 3.33
N LEU A 105 -3.81 5.55 2.42
CA LEU A 105 -3.97 4.66 1.27
C LEU A 105 -3.27 5.29 0.06
N THR A 106 -2.26 4.60 -0.48
CA THR A 106 -1.56 5.04 -1.69
C THR A 106 -1.81 4.04 -2.81
N ILE A 107 -2.17 4.54 -3.99
CA ILE A 107 -2.37 3.76 -5.21
C ILE A 107 -1.22 4.07 -6.17
N TYR A 108 -0.51 3.03 -6.62
CA TYR A 108 0.67 3.14 -7.46
C TYR A 108 0.40 2.55 -8.84
N GLY A 109 0.71 3.31 -9.89
CA GLY A 109 0.71 2.81 -11.26
C GLY A 109 1.94 1.95 -11.59
N ALA A 110 3.07 2.24 -10.94
CA ALA A 110 4.28 1.45 -11.02
C ALA A 110 5.04 1.53 -9.69
N VAL A 111 5.76 0.47 -9.36
CA VAL A 111 6.63 0.37 -8.18
C VAL A 111 7.95 -0.23 -8.67
N ARG A 112 9.07 0.28 -8.17
CA ARG A 112 10.39 -0.26 -8.48
C ARG A 112 10.64 -1.54 -7.65
N GLY A 113 11.47 -2.45 -8.15
CA GLY A 113 11.97 -3.57 -7.34
C GLY A 113 12.73 -3.10 -6.08
N VAL A 114 12.87 -4.00 -5.11
CA VAL A 114 13.62 -3.76 -3.87
C VAL A 114 15.12 -4.00 -4.07
N GLY A 115 15.49 -5.03 -4.84
CA GLY A 115 16.88 -5.46 -5.04
C GLY A 115 17.35 -6.40 -3.92
N GLY A 116 18.60 -6.22 -3.51
CA GLY A 116 19.22 -7.03 -2.44
C GLY A 116 20.18 -8.13 -2.93
N ILE A 117 20.78 -7.97 -4.11
CA ILE A 117 21.98 -8.75 -4.51
C ILE A 117 23.10 -8.52 -3.49
N ASP A 118 23.31 -7.25 -3.14
CA ASP A 118 24.03 -6.81 -1.95
C ASP A 118 23.41 -5.51 -1.40
N SER A 119 23.91 -5.05 -0.26
CA SER A 119 23.48 -3.80 0.38
C SER A 119 24.58 -2.72 0.36
N TRP A 120 25.52 -2.78 -0.60
CA TRP A 120 26.67 -1.87 -0.66
C TRP A 120 27.07 -1.42 -2.07
N GLY A 121 26.26 -1.69 -3.10
CA GLY A 121 26.42 -1.05 -4.40
C GLY A 121 25.67 -1.68 -5.57
N SER A 122 25.24 -2.94 -5.47
CA SER A 122 24.47 -3.56 -6.55
C SER A 122 23.09 -2.94 -6.64
N ASP A 123 22.71 -2.58 -7.87
CA ASP A 123 21.41 -2.01 -8.14
C ASP A 123 20.33 -3.10 -8.30
N VAL A 124 19.07 -2.69 -8.37
CA VAL A 124 17.97 -3.56 -8.79
C VAL A 124 18.19 -4.02 -10.23
N GLU A 125 17.76 -5.25 -10.54
CA GLU A 125 17.86 -5.73 -11.92
C GLU A 125 16.99 -4.90 -12.87
N ALA A 126 17.52 -4.64 -14.07
CA ALA A 126 16.90 -3.78 -15.07
C ALA A 126 15.41 -4.04 -15.37
N PRO A 127 14.89 -5.29 -15.37
CA PRO A 127 13.46 -5.55 -15.58
C PRO A 127 12.52 -4.96 -14.52
N TYR A 128 13.04 -4.56 -13.35
CA TYR A 128 12.25 -4.01 -12.25
C TYR A 128 12.51 -2.51 -12.03
N HIS A 129 13.11 -1.85 -13.02
CA HIS A 129 13.24 -0.39 -13.06
C HIS A 129 11.99 0.27 -13.64
N ILE A 130 11.77 1.52 -13.26
CA ILE A 130 10.78 2.40 -13.90
C ILE A 130 11.58 3.45 -14.69
N ALA A 131 11.34 3.51 -16.00
CA ALA A 131 12.01 4.46 -16.88
C ALA A 131 11.61 5.90 -16.52
N GLY A 132 12.59 6.77 -16.26
CA GLY A 132 12.35 8.19 -15.95
C GLY A 132 12.23 9.08 -17.19
N ASP A 133 12.49 8.53 -18.37
CA ASP A 133 12.57 9.18 -19.67
C ASP A 133 11.42 8.79 -20.62
N SER A 134 10.39 8.11 -20.09
CA SER A 134 9.19 7.72 -20.84
C SER A 134 7.91 8.15 -20.11
N ASP A 135 6.87 8.43 -20.87
CA ASP A 135 5.53 8.65 -20.32
C ASP A 135 4.95 7.35 -19.75
N HIS A 136 4.27 7.47 -18.59
CA HIS A 136 3.57 6.36 -17.94
C HIS A 136 2.11 6.71 -17.75
N ASP A 137 1.23 6.00 -18.45
CA ASP A 137 -0.21 6.14 -18.28
C ASP A 137 -0.74 5.15 -17.25
N PHE A 138 -1.55 5.64 -16.31
CA PHE A 138 -2.15 4.83 -15.27
C PHE A 138 -3.57 5.31 -14.97
N SER A 139 -4.49 4.37 -14.76
CA SER A 139 -5.86 4.68 -14.37
C SER A 139 -6.40 3.66 -13.37
N PHE A 140 -7.31 4.13 -12.52
CA PHE A 140 -8.07 3.32 -11.57
C PHE A 140 -9.44 3.96 -11.35
N GLU A 141 -10.39 3.18 -10.84
CA GLU A 141 -11.72 3.65 -10.48
C GLU A 141 -11.81 3.83 -8.96
N ILE A 142 -12.32 4.97 -8.51
CA ILE A 142 -12.81 5.14 -7.14
C ILE A 142 -14.33 4.89 -7.17
N ALA A 143 -14.77 3.75 -6.68
CA ALA A 143 -16.17 3.31 -6.76
C ALA A 143 -17.09 3.97 -5.71
N GLY A 144 -16.69 5.15 -5.19
CA GLY A 144 -17.39 5.92 -4.15
C GLY A 144 -17.37 5.29 -2.75
N PRO A 145 -17.77 6.05 -1.72
CA PRO A 145 -18.06 5.48 -0.41
C PRO A 145 -19.38 4.71 -0.46
N THR A 146 -19.39 3.49 0.06
CA THR A 146 -20.62 2.70 0.25
C THR A 146 -20.85 2.46 1.74
N PRO A 147 -22.09 2.58 2.24
CA PRO A 147 -22.44 2.05 3.56
C PRO A 147 -22.00 0.59 3.69
N VAL A 148 -21.55 0.19 4.87
CA VAL A 148 -21.15 -1.19 5.18
C VAL A 148 -22.36 -2.07 5.44
#